data_AF-A0A2T1D271-F1
#
_entry.id   AF-A0A2T1D271-F1
#
_cell.length_a   1.000
_cell.length_b   1.000
_cell.length_c   1.000
_cell.angle_alpha   90.00
_cell.angle_beta   90.00
_cell.angle_gamma   90.00
#
_symmetry.space_group_name_H-M   'P 1'
#
loop_
_entity.id
_entity.type
_entity.pdbx_description
1 polymer ?
#
loop_
_entity_poly.entity_id
_entity_poly.type
_entity_poly.pdbx_seq_one_letter_code
_entity_poly.pdbx_strand_id
1 'polypeptide(L)' 'MSKRIGLTIPDAINEKLERWAEAEGRPVANLCNFIIEKAVREAEERGDVPKQKDIPATESKGK' A
#
# COMPACT_ATOMS: atom_id res chain seq x y z
N MET A 1 -1.29 12.49 -9.05
CA MET A 1 -0.05 12.73 -8.28
C MET A 1 0.29 11.47 -7.51
N SER A 2 1.51 10.95 -7.61
CA SER A 2 1.97 9.80 -6.81
C SER A 2 2.82 10.28 -5.63
N LYS A 3 2.79 9.51 -4.53
CA LYS A 3 3.65 9.70 -3.36
C LYS A 3 4.55 8.48 -3.23
N ARG A 4 5.83 8.67 -2.93
CA ARG A 4 6.76 7.58 -2.63
C ARG A 4 6.79 7.37 -1.13
N ILE A 5 6.55 6.15 -0.70
CA ILE A 5 6.70 5.72 0.68
C ILE A 5 7.78 4.63 0.76
N GLY A 6 8.55 4.62 1.85
CA GLY A 6 9.46 3.53 2.17
C GLY A 6 8.80 2.56 3.14
N LEU A 7 8.94 1.26 2.91
CA LEU A 7 8.40 0.21 3.77
C LEU A 7 9.54 -0.69 4.24
N THR A 8 9.45 -1.15 5.49
CA THR A 8 10.30 -2.22 6.02
C THR A 8 9.44 -3.45 6.20
N ILE A 9 9.85 -4.57 5.60
CA ILE A 9 9.13 -5.84 5.64
C ILE A 9 10.10 -6.96 6.06
N PRO A 10 9.60 -8.07 6.63
CA PRO A 10 10.45 -9.22 6.92
C PRO A 10 11.05 -9.82 5.65
N ASP A 11 12.28 -10.32 5.73
CA ASP A 11 13.00 -10.92 4.60
C ASP A 11 12.19 -12.05 3.93
N ALA A 12 11.55 -12.91 4.74
CA ALA A 12 10.71 -13.99 4.26
C ALA A 12 9.50 -13.53 3.41
N ILE A 13 9.05 -12.29 3.59
CA ILE A 13 8.01 -11.67 2.74
C ILE A 13 8.65 -11.11 1.47
N ASN A 14 9.80 -10.45 1.59
CA ASN A 14 10.53 -9.93 0.43
C ASN A 14 10.87 -11.05 -0.58
N GLU A 15 11.38 -12.19 -0.12
CA GLU A 15 11.70 -13.33 -1.00
C GLU A 15 10.47 -13.84 -1.78
N LYS A 16 9.28 -13.85 -1.14
CA LYS A 16 8.04 -14.27 -1.80
C LYS A 16 7.61 -13.26 -2.86
N LEU A 17 7.76 -11.96 -2.57
CA LEU A 17 7.46 -10.89 -3.52
C LEU A 17 8.41 -10.90 -4.71
N GLU A 18 9.70 -11.16 -4.49
CA GLU A 18 10.69 -11.30 -5.55
C GLU A 18 10.34 -12.44 -6.51
N ARG A 19 10.08 -13.64 -5.97
CA ARG A 19 9.68 -14.81 -6.79
C ARG A 19 8.39 -14.57 -7.56
N TRP A 20 7.41 -13.92 -6.93
CA TRP A 20 6.15 -13.60 -7.59
C TRP A 20 6.34 -12.57 -8.71
N ALA A 21 7.11 -11.51 -8.46
CA ALA A 21 7.39 -10.48 -9.45
C ALA A 21 8.15 -11.04 -10.66
N GLU A 22 9.12 -11.93 -10.41
CA GLU A 22 9.86 -12.65 -11.45
C GLU A 22 8.94 -13.52 -12.30
N ALA A 23 8.05 -14.30 -11.68
CA ALA A 23 7.08 -15.15 -12.39
C ALA A 23 6.13 -14.33 -13.30
N GLU A 24 5.85 -13.08 -12.95
CA GLU A 24 5.01 -12.17 -13.76
C GLU A 24 5.81 -11.27 -14.71
N GLY A 25 7.15 -11.36 -14.70
CA GLY A 25 8.02 -10.55 -15.54
C GLY A 25 7.96 -9.05 -15.25
N ARG A 26 7.72 -8.65 -13.99
CA ARG A 26 7.63 -7.24 -13.59
C ARG A 26 8.54 -6.87 -12.41
N PRO A 27 8.90 -5.58 -12.25
CA PRO A 27 9.65 -5.14 -11.08
C PRO A 27 8.85 -5.34 -9.78
N VAL A 28 9.54 -5.73 -8.70
CA VAL A 28 8.95 -5.93 -7.36
C VAL A 28 8.17 -4.70 -6.89
N ALA A 29 8.70 -3.50 -7.10
CA ALA A 29 8.02 -2.26 -6.73
C ALA A 29 6.64 -2.10 -7.41
N ASN A 30 6.51 -2.54 -8.68
CA ASN A 30 5.25 -2.47 -9.41
C ASN A 30 4.25 -3.53 -8.90
N LEU A 31 4.73 -4.74 -8.56
CA LEU A 31 3.92 -5.75 -7.87
C LEU A 31 3.41 -5.20 -6.53
N CYS A 32 4.28 -4.61 -5.71
CA CYS A 32 3.89 -4.03 -4.42
C CYS A 32 2.85 -2.91 -4.58
N ASN A 33 3.01 -2.01 -5.55
CA ASN A 33 2.02 -0.97 -5.83
C ASN A 33 0.64 -1.56 -6.14
N PHE A 34 0.60 -2.59 -6.99
CA PHE A 34 -0.64 -3.28 -7.33
C PHE A 34 -1.27 -4.00 -6.13
N ILE A 35 -0.47 -4.70 -5.32
CA ILE A 35 -0.95 -5.38 -4.11
C ILE A 35 -1.56 -4.37 -3.13
N ILE A 36 -0.89 -3.25 -2.90
CA ILE A 36 -1.37 -2.19 -2.00
C ILE A 36 -2.68 -1.61 -2.51
N GLU A 37 -2.78 -1.29 -3.81
CA GLU A 37 -4.00 -0.76 -4.41
C GLU A 37 -5.17 -1.75 -4.26
N LYS A 38 -4.94 -3.03 -4.58
CA LYS A 38 -5.94 -4.08 -4.42
C LYS A 38 -6.38 -4.22 -2.97
N ALA A 39 -5.45 -4.25 -2.03
CA ALA A 39 -5.74 -4.39 -0.61
C ALA A 39 -6.53 -3.20 -0.05
N VAL A 40 -6.20 -1.97 -0.46
CA VAL A 40 -6.93 -0.77 -0.07
C VAL A 40 -8.36 -0.81 -0.62
N ARG A 41 -8.54 -1.17 -1.88
CA ARG A 41 -9.88 -1.29 -2.48
C ARG A 41 -10.74 -2.34 -1.75
N GLU A 42 -10.18 -3.50 -1.45
CA GLU A 42 -10.90 -4.53 -0.68
C GLU A 42 -11.24 -4.05 0.73
N ALA A 43 -10.36 -3.26 1.35
CA ALA A 43 -10.59 -2.66 2.66
C ALA A 43 -11.68 -1.57 2.62
N GLU A 44 -11.76 -0.78 1.55
CA GLU A 44 -12.87 0.16 1.31
C GLU A 44 -14.21 -0.56 1.15
N GLU A 45 -14.24 -1.67 0.39
CA GLU A 45 -15.44 -2.49 0.18
C GLU A 45 -15.93 -3.12 1.49
N ARG A 46 -15.02 -3.47 2.42
CA ARG A 46 -15.35 -3.95 3.77
C ARG A 46 -15.70 -2.84 4.78
N GLY A 47 -15.41 -1.58 4.45
CA GLY A 47 -15.58 -0.45 5.35
C GLY A 47 -14.47 -0.27 6.39
N ASP A 48 -13.30 -0.92 6.21
CA ASP A 48 -12.13 -0.79 7.08
C ASP A 48 -11.43 0.56 6.89
N VAL A 49 -11.46 1.11 5.67
CA VAL A 49 -10.89 2.42 5.34
C VAL A 49 -11.93 3.49 5.68
N PRO A 50 -11.67 4.39 6.64
CA PRO A 50 -12.61 5.44 7.00
C PRO A 50 -12.78 6.41 5.83
N LYS A 51 -14.01 6.92 5.63
CA LYS A 51 -14.23 7.97 4.62
C LYS A 51 -13.55 9.24 5.09
N GLN A 52 -13.07 10.05 4.15
CA GLN A 52 -12.37 11.30 4.45
C GLN A 52 -13.16 12.26 5.37
N LYS A 53 -14.51 12.20 5.33
CA LYS A 53 -15.39 13.01 6.18
C LYS A 53 -15.45 12.52 7.64
N ASP A 54 -15.05 11.28 7.88
CA ASP A 54 -15.08 10.63 9.20
C ASP A 54 -13.73 10.77 9.93
N ILE A 55 -12.69 11.24 9.23
CA ILE A 55 -11.42 11.61 9.83
C ILE A 55 -11.65 12.96 10.53
N PRO A 56 -11.59 13.03 11.88
CA PRO A 56 -11.65 14.31 12.55
C PRO A 56 -10.54 15.18 11.98
N ALA A 57 -10.82 16.46 11.72
CA ALA A 57 -9.80 17.40 11.27
C ALA A 57 -8.73 17.51 12.37
N THR A 58 -7.75 16.62 12.37
CA THR A 58 -6.61 16.71 13.27
C THR A 58 -5.88 17.97 12.86
N GLU A 59 -5.80 18.90 13.80
CA GLU A 59 -5.19 20.22 13.65
C GLU A 59 -3.91 20.13 12.82
N SER A 60 -3.94 20.74 11.64
CA SER A 60 -2.74 21.12 10.91
C SER A 60 -2.04 22.20 11.75
N LYS A 61 -1.36 21.81 12.82
CA LYS A 61 -0.42 22.67 13.52
C LYS A 61 0.76 22.85 12.60
N GLY A 62 0.71 23.96 11.87
CA GLY A 62 1.85 24.47 11.14
C GLY A 62 3.04 24.65 12.08
N LYS A 63 4.22 24.35 11.55
CA LYS A 63 5.43 25.11 11.80
C LYS A 63 6.35 24.99 10.60
#